data_AF-A0A8T5C050-F1
#
_entry.id   AF-A0A8T5C050-F1
#
_cell.length_a   1.000
_cell.length_b   1.000
_cell.length_c   1.000
_cell.angle_alpha   90.00
_cell.angle_beta   90.00
_cell.angle_gamma   90.00
#
_symmetry.space_group_name_H-M   'P 1'
#
loop_
_entity.id
_entity.type
_entity.pdbx_description
1 polymer ?
#
loop_
_entity_poly.entity_id
_entity_poly.type
_entity_poly.pdbx_seq_one_letter_code
_entity_poly.pdbx_strand_id
1 'polypeptide(L)' 'MLDKLGTKGIAGVVSLLLGIGIVASQAPVVAAGLAFVVAGLGLVAGGLAEGVMKMFGMA' A
#
# COMPACT_ATOMS: atom_id res chain seq x y z
N MET A 1 -2.49 -3.51 12.07
CA MET A 1 -1.87 -4.75 11.57
C MET A 1 -0.41 -4.58 11.16
N LEU A 2 0.26 -3.47 11.54
CA LEU A 2 1.67 -3.25 11.19
C LEU A 2 2.58 -4.38 11.72
N ASP A 3 2.20 -4.99 12.85
CA ASP A 3 2.89 -6.14 13.42
C ASP A 3 2.78 -7.42 12.55
N LYS A 4 1.80 -7.50 11.64
CA LYS A 4 1.62 -8.61 10.68
C LYS A 4 2.27 -8.36 9.32
N LEU A 5 2.79 -7.15 9.05
CA LEU A 5 3.47 -6.83 7.79
C LEU A 5 4.84 -7.52 7.66
N GLY A 6 5.43 -7.94 8.80
CA GLY A 6 6.81 -8.40 8.88
C GLY A 6 7.81 -7.29 8.50
N THR A 7 9.11 -7.60 8.63
CA THR A 7 10.18 -6.62 8.38
C THR A 7 10.14 -6.04 6.96
N LYS A 8 9.77 -6.87 5.97
CA LYS A 8 9.66 -6.44 4.56
C LYS A 8 8.48 -5.52 4.32
N GLY A 9 7.32 -5.80 4.92
CA GLY A 9 6.15 -4.93 4.77
C GLY A 9 6.40 -3.55 5.38
N ILE A 10 7.01 -3.50 6.57
CA ILE A 10 7.36 -2.23 7.22
C ILE A 10 8.33 -1.44 6.36
N ALA A 11 9.39 -2.06 5.83
CA ALA A 11 10.33 -1.42 4.92
C ALA A 11 9.64 -0.88 3.65
N GLY A 12 8.65 -1.62 3.12
CA GLY A 12 7.82 -1.17 2.01
C GLY A 12 6.99 0.07 2.34
N VAL A 13 6.32 0.11 3.50
CA VAL A 13 5.54 1.27 3.94
C VAL A 13 6.44 2.50 4.13
N VAL A 14 7.61 2.33 4.76
CA VAL A 14 8.59 3.41 4.90
C VAL A 14 9.03 3.93 3.54
N SER A 15 9.31 3.04 2.59
CA SER A 15 9.70 3.41 1.23
C SER A 15 8.60 4.18 0.49
N LEU A 16 7.34 3.78 0.65
CA LEU A 16 6.19 4.49 0.08
C LEU A 16 6.06 5.90 0.66
N LEU A 17 6.14 6.04 1.98
CA LEU A 17 6.04 7.34 2.65
C LEU A 17 7.20 8.27 2.26
N LEU A 18 8.42 7.74 2.14
CA LEU A 18 9.57 8.49 1.66
C LEU A 18 9.37 8.96 0.21
N GLY A 19 8.94 8.08 -0.69
CA GLY A 19 8.68 8.44 -2.08
C GLY A 19 7.62 9.54 -2.21
N ILE A 20 6.50 9.40 -1.50
CA ILE A 20 5.43 10.41 -1.50
C ILE A 20 5.92 11.72 -0.89
N GLY A 21 6.69 11.69 0.20
CA GLY A 21 7.24 12.89 0.83
C GLY A 21 8.20 13.67 -0.06
N ILE A 22 9.05 12.96 -0.82
CA ILE A 22 9.96 13.59 -1.81
C ILE A 22 9.14 14.29 -2.89
N VAL A 23 8.13 13.64 -3.45
CA VAL A 23 7.26 14.25 -4.48
C VAL A 23 6.48 15.44 -3.91
N ALA A 24 5.98 15.32 -2.67
CA ALA A 24 5.21 16.36 -2.01
C ALA A 24 6.00 17.66 -1.80
N SER A 25 7.34 17.56 -1.67
CA SER A 25 8.21 18.72 -1.52
C SER A 25 8.20 19.63 -2.75
N GLN A 26 7.99 19.07 -3.94
CA GLN A 26 8.00 19.82 -5.21
C GLN A 26 6.59 20.02 -5.78
N ALA A 27 5.70 19.03 -5.62
CA ALA A 27 4.38 19.02 -6.22
C ALA A 27 3.35 18.33 -5.30
N PRO A 28 2.75 19.07 -4.36
CA PRO A 28 1.81 18.52 -3.38
C PRO A 28 0.59 17.84 -4.01
N VAL A 29 0.06 18.44 -5.09
CA VAL A 29 -1.09 17.91 -5.82
C VAL A 29 -0.77 16.58 -6.50
N VAL A 30 0.44 16.45 -7.06
CA VAL A 30 0.90 15.22 -7.70
C VAL A 30 1.12 14.12 -6.65
N ALA A 31 1.70 14.47 -5.50
CA ALA A 31 1.88 13.55 -4.39
C ALA A 31 0.54 13.03 -3.85
N ALA A 32 -0.49 13.88 -3.76
CA ALA A 32 -1.84 13.45 -3.38
C ALA A 32 -2.42 12.44 -4.37
N GLY A 33 -2.27 12.68 -5.69
CA GLY A 33 -2.67 11.72 -6.72
C GLY A 33 -1.93 10.38 -6.60
N LEU A 34 -0.62 10.43 -6.40
CA LEU A 34 0.23 9.25 -6.17
C LEU A 34 -0.18 8.45 -4.93
N ALA A 35 -0.46 9.13 -3.82
CA ALA A 35 -0.96 8.50 -2.61
C ALA A 35 -2.28 7.77 -2.85
N PHE A 36 -3.17 8.38 -3.65
CA PHE A 36 -4.44 7.76 -4.04
C PHE A 36 -4.25 6.51 -4.90
N VAL A 37 -3.32 6.54 -5.85
CA VAL A 37 -2.95 5.37 -6.68
C VAL A 37 -2.43 4.23 -5.79
N VAL A 38 -1.51 4.54 -4.87
CA VAL A 38 -0.96 3.54 -3.94
C VAL A 38 -2.05 2.94 -3.05
N ALA A 39 -2.95 3.77 -2.52
CA ALA A 39 -4.09 3.30 -1.74
C ALA A 39 -4.99 2.37 -2.57
N GLY A 40 -5.31 2.74 -3.82
CA GLY A 40 -6.07 1.90 -4.74
C GLY A 40 -5.42 0.55 -5.02
N LEU A 41 -4.09 0.53 -5.23
CA LEU A 41 -3.33 -0.72 -5.38
C LEU A 41 -3.43 -1.60 -4.12
N GLY A 42 -3.38 -1.00 -2.92
CA GLY A 42 -3.59 -1.72 -1.66
C GLY A 42 -4.98 -2.36 -1.56
N LEU A 43 -6.02 -1.64 -1.99
CA LEU A 43 -7.40 -2.16 -2.01
C LEU A 43 -7.54 -3.32 -3.02
N VAL A 44 -7.00 -3.17 -4.23
CA VAL A 44 -7.01 -4.24 -5.25
C VAL A 44 -6.26 -5.46 -4.77
N ALA A 45 -5.05 -5.29 -4.22
CA ALA A 45 -4.25 -6.39 -3.68
C ALA A 45 -4.96 -7.09 -2.51
N GLY A 46 -5.58 -6.33 -1.61
CA GLY A 46 -6.38 -6.88 -0.51
C GLY A 46 -7.56 -7.71 -1.01
N GLY A 47 -8.35 -7.19 -1.95
CA GLY A 47 -9.47 -7.91 -2.56
C GLY A 47 -9.03 -9.18 -3.31
N LEU A 48 -7.89 -9.15 -4.00
CA LEU A 48 -7.29 -10.32 -4.62
C LEU A 48 -6.88 -11.36 -3.58
N ALA A 49 -6.21 -10.95 -2.50
CA ALA A 49 -5.80 -11.85 -1.43
C ALA A 49 -7.01 -12.50 -0.74
N GLU A 50 -8.04 -11.73 -0.43
CA GLU A 50 -9.31 -12.26 0.11
C GLU A 50 -9.96 -13.25 -0.85
N GLY A 51 -10.00 -12.95 -2.16
CA GLY A 51 -10.52 -13.85 -3.18
C GLY A 51 -9.77 -15.18 -3.22
N VAL A 52 -8.44 -15.15 -3.13
CA VAL A 52 -7.61 -16.35 -3.05
C VAL A 52 -7.88 -17.11 -1.76
N MET A 53 -7.96 -16.44 -0.61
CA MET A 53 -8.24 -17.10 0.67
C MET A 53 -9.61 -17.79 0.67
N LYS A 54 -10.65 -17.16 0.09
CA LYS A 54 -11.97 -17.77 -0.10
C LYS A 54 -11.92 -19.01 -0.98
N MET A 55 -11.12 -18.99 -2.06
CA MET A 55 -10.95 -20.14 -2.96
C MET A 55 -10.35 -21.35 -2.24
N PHE A 56 -9.50 -21.12 -1.24
CA PHE A 56 -8.93 -22.17 -0.39
C PHE A 56 -9.79 -22.50 0.85
N GLY A 57 -11.00 -21.94 0.98
CA GLY A 57 -11.87 -22.16 2.13
C GLY A 57 -11.34 -21.59 3.46
N MET A 58 -10.40 -20.64 3.39
CA MET A 58 -9.72 -20.04 4.55
C MET A 58 -10.41 -18.76 5.06
N ALA A 59 -11.50 -18.32 4.43
CA ALA A 59 -12.21 -17.09 4.76
C ALA A 59 -13.73 -17.32 4.81
#